data_AF-A0AA35RWA1-F1
#
_entry.id   AF-A0AA35RWA1-F1
#
_cell.length_a   1.000
_cell.length_b   1.000
_cell.length_c   1.000
_cell.angle_alpha   90.00
_cell.angle_beta   90.00
_cell.angle_gamma   90.00
#
_symmetry.space_group_name_H-M   'P 1'
#
loop_
_entity.id
_entity.type
_entity.pdbx_description
1 polymer ?
#
loop_
_entity_poly.entity_id
_entity_poly.type
_entity_poly.pdbx_seq_one_letter_code
_entity_poly.pdbx_strand_id
1 'polypeptide(L)'
;MTRYLYFRHSCSIFRLHLEHMHTQTCRIISAKAVIHVQVIKSARVMKKAVGYLTPFMEEERLKEVGETENEVHYNGTIVLATVKGDVHDIGKNIVGIVLGCNNYKIVDLGVMTPCQKILETVMQVKADIVGVSGLITPSLEEMIYVAKEMERNNMKIPLLIGGATTSKIHTAVKIAPKYNQPTVHVLDASKSVVVVSTLLDNRLRDIFVDDIKEEYEDVRQDYNESMQEKHYISLQSARANALSLDWKDFIPAKPKKVGITVFRDYDIKSLLPYIDWKPFFDVWQLRGKYPNRGYPGIFKDKDVGFEAKKVFDEAIHVLDTICQDKPVKAHGVIGLFPAYSLGDDVVVLNDMKTERIATLYGLRQQEEKERGDYLLLPFRLCLPKSH
;
A
#
# COMPACT_ATOMS: atom_id res chain seq x y z
N MET A 1 10.58 20.42 -46.54
CA MET A 1 9.45 20.94 -45.75
C MET A 1 8.24 20.02 -45.74
N THR A 2 7.76 19.51 -46.88
CA THR A 2 6.50 18.74 -47.00
C THR A 2 6.48 17.39 -46.25
N ARG A 3 7.59 16.63 -46.24
CA ARG A 3 7.72 15.40 -45.43
C ARG A 3 7.71 15.66 -43.91
N TYR A 4 8.19 16.84 -43.50
CA TYR A 4 8.32 17.22 -42.10
C TYR A 4 6.96 17.65 -41.53
N LEU A 5 6.19 18.44 -42.28
CA LEU A 5 4.79 18.78 -41.95
C LEU A 5 3.88 17.55 -41.85
N TYR A 6 4.06 16.56 -42.73
CA TYR A 6 3.33 15.28 -42.66
C TYR A 6 3.66 14.50 -41.39
N PHE A 7 4.94 14.46 -41.00
CA PHE A 7 5.37 13.76 -39.77
C PHE A 7 4.87 14.46 -38.51
N ARG A 8 4.85 15.80 -38.51
CA ARG A 8 4.34 16.66 -37.44
C ARG A 8 2.84 16.50 -37.21
N HIS A 9 2.04 16.52 -38.29
CA HIS A 9 0.62 16.20 -38.21
C HIS A 9 0.41 14.77 -37.74
N SER A 10 1.23 13.82 -38.20
CA SER A 10 1.14 12.42 -37.81
C SER A 10 1.39 12.22 -36.31
N CYS A 11 2.41 12.83 -35.72
CA CYS A 11 2.70 12.70 -34.29
C CYS A 11 1.61 13.31 -33.39
N SER A 12 1.09 14.50 -33.74
CA SER A 12 -0.04 15.10 -33.01
C SER A 12 -1.33 14.29 -33.18
N ILE A 13 -1.62 13.78 -34.38
CA ILE A 13 -2.78 12.91 -34.63
C ILE A 13 -2.63 11.60 -33.86
N PHE A 14 -1.43 11.02 -33.81
CA PHE A 14 -1.15 9.79 -33.08
C PHE A 14 -1.27 10.00 -31.57
N ARG A 15 -0.81 11.13 -31.05
CA ARG A 15 -1.01 11.53 -29.64
C ARG A 15 -2.48 11.69 -29.32
N LEU A 16 -3.24 12.42 -30.15
CA LEU A 16 -4.68 12.59 -29.98
C LEU A 16 -5.42 11.25 -30.07
N HIS A 17 -5.02 10.35 -30.96
CA HIS A 17 -5.60 9.00 -31.04
C HIS A 17 -5.24 8.15 -29.82
N LEU A 18 -4.01 8.21 -29.33
CA LEU A 18 -3.59 7.54 -28.10
C LEU A 18 -4.36 8.07 -26.89
N GLU A 19 -4.48 9.39 -26.75
CA GLU A 19 -5.26 10.05 -25.70
C GLU A 19 -6.75 9.70 -25.82
N HIS A 20 -7.31 9.63 -27.04
CA HIS A 20 -8.70 9.27 -27.27
C HIS A 20 -8.99 7.80 -26.96
N MET A 21 -8.16 6.87 -27.45
CA MET A 21 -8.26 5.44 -27.13
C MET A 21 -8.10 5.21 -25.62
N HIS A 22 -7.20 5.97 -24.99
CA HIS A 22 -6.98 5.89 -23.56
C HIS A 22 -8.15 6.47 -22.76
N THR A 23 -8.72 7.60 -23.18
CA THR A 23 -9.92 8.19 -22.58
C THR A 23 -11.12 7.25 -22.69
N GLN A 24 -11.28 6.57 -23.83
CA GLN A 24 -12.29 5.52 -23.98
C GLN A 24 -12.03 4.37 -23.01
N THR A 25 -10.78 3.92 -22.87
CA THR A 25 -10.40 2.90 -21.89
C THR A 25 -10.77 3.34 -20.47
N CYS A 26 -10.45 4.58 -20.07
CA CYS A 26 -10.82 5.15 -18.78
C CYS A 26 -12.34 5.27 -18.55
N ARG A 27 -13.11 5.62 -19.58
CA ARG A 27 -14.59 5.64 -19.47
C ARG A 27 -15.17 4.25 -19.27
N ILE A 28 -14.59 3.24 -19.92
CA ILE A 28 -15.00 1.83 -19.75
C ILE A 28 -14.62 1.33 -18.33
N ILE A 29 -13.54 1.85 -17.71
CA ILE A 29 -13.19 1.60 -16.30
C ILE A 29 -14.29 2.12 -15.36
N SER A 30 -14.73 3.37 -15.52
CA SER A 30 -15.80 3.96 -14.68
C SER A 30 -17.12 3.18 -14.80
N ALA A 31 -17.36 2.54 -15.95
CA ALA A 31 -18.49 1.65 -16.18
C ALA A 31 -18.32 0.22 -15.63
N LYS A 32 -17.22 -0.08 -14.90
CA LYS A 32 -16.84 -1.40 -14.37
C LYS A 32 -16.66 -2.51 -15.43
N ALA A 33 -16.49 -2.15 -16.71
CA ALA A 33 -16.36 -3.11 -17.80
C ALA A 33 -14.90 -3.52 -18.12
N VAL A 34 -13.91 -2.79 -17.58
CA VAL A 34 -12.47 -3.07 -17.73
C VAL A 34 -11.81 -3.15 -16.36
N ILE A 35 -10.96 -4.16 -16.17
CA ILE A 35 -10.33 -4.49 -14.88
C ILE A 35 -8.89 -3.95 -14.85
N HIS A 36 -8.38 -3.58 -13.67
CA HIS A 36 -7.05 -2.96 -13.45
C HIS A 36 -5.89 -3.62 -14.22
N VAL A 37 -5.95 -4.93 -14.45
CA VAL A 37 -4.98 -5.69 -15.25
C VAL A 37 -4.85 -5.14 -16.67
N GLN A 38 -5.96 -4.91 -17.35
CA GLN A 38 -5.99 -4.38 -18.71
C GLN A 38 -5.51 -2.93 -18.72
N VAL A 39 -5.82 -2.15 -17.67
CA VAL A 39 -5.35 -0.78 -17.50
C VAL A 39 -3.83 -0.73 -17.43
N ILE A 40 -3.21 -1.58 -16.61
CA ILE A 40 -1.75 -1.63 -16.49
C ILE A 40 -1.09 -2.06 -17.82
N LYS A 41 -1.72 -2.98 -18.57
CA LYS A 41 -1.25 -3.37 -19.90
C LYS A 41 -1.36 -2.24 -20.91
N SER A 42 -2.49 -1.53 -20.96
CA SER A 42 -2.68 -0.35 -21.81
C SER A 42 -1.72 0.77 -21.45
N ALA A 43 -1.52 1.03 -20.15
CA ALA A 43 -0.55 1.99 -19.64
C ALA A 43 0.87 1.68 -20.11
N ARG A 44 1.26 0.40 -20.14
CA ARG A 44 2.57 -0.03 -20.64
C ARG A 44 2.74 0.27 -22.13
N VAL A 45 1.70 0.06 -22.94
CA VAL A 45 1.72 0.42 -24.37
C VAL A 45 1.82 1.94 -24.53
N MET A 46 1.02 2.70 -23.80
CA MET A 46 1.04 4.16 -23.80
C MET A 46 2.41 4.70 -23.39
N LYS A 47 2.98 4.21 -22.28
CA LYS A 47 4.31 4.62 -21.79
C LYS A 47 5.42 4.32 -22.81
N LYS A 48 5.36 3.16 -23.49
CA LYS A 48 6.29 2.85 -24.58
C LYS A 48 6.12 3.77 -25.77
N ALA A 49 4.88 4.06 -26.17
CA ALA A 49 4.59 4.96 -27.28
C ALA A 49 5.04 6.39 -26.98
N VAL A 50 4.69 6.93 -25.80
CA VAL A 50 5.13 8.26 -25.34
C VAL A 50 6.65 8.30 -25.25
N GLY A 51 7.29 7.32 -24.62
CA GLY A 51 8.75 7.28 -24.50
C GLY A 51 9.48 7.17 -25.85
N TYR A 52 8.87 6.51 -26.84
CA TYR A 52 9.39 6.52 -28.21
C TYR A 52 9.23 7.90 -28.87
N LEU A 53 8.12 8.60 -28.62
CA LEU A 53 7.83 9.91 -29.22
C LEU A 53 8.56 11.08 -28.53
N THR A 54 8.93 10.95 -27.25
CA THR A 54 9.57 12.03 -26.47
C THR A 54 10.83 12.61 -27.13
N PRO A 55 11.81 11.81 -27.60
CA PRO A 55 13.00 12.35 -28.24
C PRO A 55 12.68 13.14 -29.52
N PHE A 56 11.70 12.67 -30.30
CA PHE A 56 11.28 13.36 -31.52
C PHE A 56 10.55 14.67 -31.21
N MET A 57 9.74 14.71 -30.16
CA MET A 57 9.08 15.93 -29.69
C MET A 57 10.09 16.95 -29.14
N GLU A 58 11.12 16.49 -28.42
CA GLU A 58 12.21 17.34 -27.91
C GLU A 58 13.10 17.86 -29.04
N GLU A 59 13.44 17.03 -30.03
CA GLU A 59 14.16 17.46 -31.23
C GLU A 59 13.36 18.46 -32.08
N GLU A 60 12.04 18.31 -32.18
CA GLU A 60 11.18 19.31 -32.83
C GLU A 60 11.19 20.63 -32.04
N ARG A 61 11.11 20.57 -30.71
CA ARG A 61 11.18 21.75 -29.83
C ARG A 61 12.51 22.51 -29.95
N LEU A 62 13.63 21.80 -30.12
CA LEU A 62 14.95 22.41 -30.32
C LEU A 62 15.11 23.08 -31.70
N LYS A 63 14.30 22.70 -32.69
CA LYS A 63 14.34 23.25 -34.06
C LYS A 63 13.41 24.47 -34.24
N GLU A 64 12.44 24.67 -33.35
CA GLU A 64 11.56 25.84 -33.35
C GLU A 64 12.04 26.89 -32.33
N VAL A 65 13.11 27.61 -32.68
CA VAL A 65 13.46 28.86 -32.00
C VAL A 65 12.57 29.96 -32.57
N GLY A 66 11.40 30.17 -31.94
CA GLY A 66 10.50 31.27 -32.25
C GLY A 66 9.04 30.88 -32.07
N GLU A 67 8.41 31.43 -31.03
CA GLU A 67 6.96 31.39 -30.70
C GLU A 67 6.47 30.23 -29.81
N THR A 68 6.37 30.59 -28.52
CA THR A 68 5.56 30.02 -27.43
C THR A 68 5.86 28.60 -26.94
N GLU A 69 6.15 28.53 -25.63
CA GLU A 69 6.35 27.35 -24.78
C GLU A 69 5.14 26.40 -24.82
N ASN A 70 5.02 25.58 -25.86
CA ASN A 70 4.14 24.41 -25.82
C ASN A 70 4.85 23.29 -25.04
N GLU A 71 4.98 23.46 -23.72
CA GLU A 71 5.32 22.36 -22.83
C GLU A 71 4.31 21.22 -23.00
N VAL A 72 4.72 19.98 -22.75
CA VAL A 72 3.77 18.86 -22.66
C VAL A 72 2.78 19.22 -21.55
N HIS A 73 1.56 19.61 -21.94
CA HIS A 73 0.55 20.07 -20.99
C HIS A 73 0.02 18.87 -20.22
N TYR A 74 0.53 18.68 -19.00
CA TYR A 74 -0.01 17.74 -18.03
C TYR A 74 -1.17 18.42 -17.29
N ASN A 75 -2.13 17.62 -16.82
CA ASN A 75 -3.24 18.13 -16.01
C ASN A 75 -2.81 18.54 -14.58
N GLY A 76 -1.60 18.17 -14.19
CA GLY A 76 -0.99 18.49 -12.91
C GLY A 76 0.26 17.63 -12.65
N THR A 77 1.11 18.05 -11.72
CA THR A 77 2.31 17.35 -11.27
C THR A 77 2.10 16.78 -9.88
N ILE A 78 2.36 15.49 -9.71
CA ILE A 78 2.12 14.75 -8.47
C ILE A 78 3.41 14.09 -8.00
N VAL A 79 3.82 14.38 -6.78
CA VAL A 79 4.94 13.68 -6.12
C VAL A 79 4.38 12.52 -5.31
N LEU A 80 4.86 11.31 -5.58
CA LEU A 80 4.50 10.11 -4.83
C LEU A 80 5.72 9.56 -4.08
N ALA A 81 5.54 9.19 -2.81
CA ALA A 81 6.61 8.61 -2.01
C ALA A 81 6.07 7.57 -1.03
N THR A 82 6.79 6.46 -0.86
CA THR A 82 6.61 5.62 0.33
C THR A 82 7.45 6.22 1.46
N VAL A 83 6.82 6.42 2.62
CA VAL A 83 7.41 7.16 3.74
C VAL A 83 8.67 6.48 4.30
N LYS A 84 9.43 7.23 5.09
CA LYS A 84 10.64 6.74 5.75
C LYS A 84 10.38 5.46 6.55
N GLY A 85 11.31 4.50 6.46
CA GLY A 85 11.21 3.24 7.18
C GLY A 85 10.29 2.20 6.55
N ASP A 86 9.62 2.53 5.44
CA ASP A 86 8.72 1.63 4.74
C ASP A 86 9.22 1.32 3.32
N VAL A 87 9.19 0.04 2.96
CA VAL A 87 9.72 -0.50 1.70
C VAL A 87 8.64 -0.93 0.71
N HIS A 88 7.37 -0.86 1.11
CA HIS A 88 6.28 -1.41 0.33
C HIS A 88 5.76 -0.37 -0.67
N ASP A 89 5.78 -0.71 -1.96
CA ASP A 89 5.49 0.24 -3.04
C ASP A 89 4.52 -0.27 -4.11
N ILE A 90 4.04 -1.53 -4.03
CA ILE A 90 3.14 -2.10 -5.02
C ILE A 90 1.91 -1.21 -5.22
N GLY A 91 1.25 -0.81 -4.13
CA GLY A 91 0.09 0.09 -4.18
C GLY A 91 0.42 1.47 -4.76
N LYS A 92 1.54 2.07 -4.33
CA LYS A 92 2.04 3.36 -4.84
C LYS A 92 2.27 3.30 -6.34
N ASN A 93 2.90 2.22 -6.82
CA ASN A 93 3.22 2.04 -8.24
C ASN A 93 1.95 1.91 -9.08
N ILE A 94 0.92 1.20 -8.57
CA ILE A 94 -0.39 1.12 -9.23
C ILE A 94 -1.03 2.52 -9.30
N VAL A 95 -1.02 3.29 -8.21
CA VAL A 95 -1.53 4.67 -8.18
C VAL A 95 -0.79 5.55 -9.19
N GLY A 96 0.54 5.49 -9.23
CA GLY A 96 1.36 6.24 -10.18
C GLY A 96 1.06 5.88 -11.64
N ILE A 97 0.87 4.60 -11.94
CA ILE A 97 0.46 4.15 -13.29
C ILE A 97 -0.93 4.70 -13.64
N VAL A 98 -1.89 4.56 -12.73
CA VAL A 98 -3.29 4.99 -12.96
C VAL A 98 -3.39 6.51 -13.10
N LEU A 99 -2.64 7.30 -12.34
CA LEU A 99 -2.60 8.76 -12.49
C LEU A 99 -1.86 9.17 -13.77
N GLY A 100 -0.74 8.53 -14.12
CA GLY A 100 -0.04 8.78 -15.38
C GLY A 100 -0.91 8.51 -16.61
N CYS A 101 -1.74 7.47 -16.53
CA CYS A 101 -2.82 7.16 -17.47
C CYS A 101 -3.83 8.30 -17.67
N ASN A 102 -4.03 9.17 -16.67
CA ASN A 102 -4.94 10.31 -16.73
C ASN A 102 -4.22 11.64 -17.03
N ASN A 103 -3.08 11.57 -17.73
CA ASN A 103 -2.28 12.72 -18.17
C ASN A 103 -1.75 13.58 -17.01
N TYR A 104 -1.45 12.97 -15.86
CA TYR A 104 -0.71 13.60 -14.76
C TYR A 104 0.79 13.30 -14.85
N LYS A 105 1.64 14.28 -14.52
CA LYS A 105 3.09 14.09 -14.40
C LYS A 105 3.40 13.48 -13.04
N ILE A 106 3.90 12.25 -13.03
CA ILE A 106 4.21 11.53 -11.79
C ILE A 106 5.71 11.56 -11.50
N VAL A 107 6.05 12.09 -10.33
CA VAL A 107 7.41 12.08 -9.79
C VAL A 107 7.44 11.10 -8.61
N ASP A 108 7.90 9.89 -8.87
CA ASP A 108 8.01 8.83 -7.86
C ASP A 108 9.38 8.87 -7.18
N LEU A 109 9.39 9.12 -5.87
CA LEU A 109 10.61 9.20 -5.06
C LEU A 109 11.10 7.84 -4.56
N GLY A 110 10.32 6.79 -4.79
CA GLY A 110 10.62 5.43 -4.37
C GLY A 110 10.22 5.15 -2.91
N VAL A 111 11.04 4.34 -2.24
CA VAL A 111 10.77 3.82 -0.90
C VAL A 111 11.71 4.37 0.16
N MET A 112 11.32 4.26 1.42
CA MET A 112 12.04 4.77 2.57
C MET A 112 12.42 6.26 2.42
N THR A 113 11.54 7.05 1.82
CA THR A 113 11.84 8.43 1.43
C THR A 113 11.79 9.35 2.65
N PRO A 114 12.88 10.06 3.01
CA PRO A 114 12.87 11.03 4.10
C PRO A 114 11.93 12.21 3.79
N CYS A 115 11.26 12.73 4.83
CA CYS A 115 10.34 13.87 4.71
C CYS A 115 10.96 15.07 3.99
N GLN A 116 12.21 15.43 4.35
CA GLN A 116 12.95 16.53 3.72
C GLN A 116 13.05 16.38 2.19
N LYS A 117 13.39 15.18 1.71
CA LYS A 117 13.50 14.90 0.26
C LYS A 117 12.15 15.06 -0.44
N ILE A 118 11.04 14.68 0.22
CA ILE A 118 9.68 14.87 -0.31
C ILE A 118 9.41 16.36 -0.48
N LEU A 119 9.63 17.15 0.57
CA LEU A 119 9.39 18.60 0.58
C LEU A 119 10.25 19.33 -0.46
N GLU A 120 11.55 19.02 -0.51
CA GLU A 120 12.49 19.60 -1.48
C GLU A 120 12.07 19.30 -2.92
N THR A 121 11.72 18.04 -3.21
CA THR A 121 11.27 17.64 -4.54
C THR A 121 9.99 18.39 -4.91
N VAL A 122 9.02 18.45 -4.00
CA VAL A 122 7.75 19.18 -4.21
C VAL A 122 8.01 20.63 -4.63
N MET A 123 8.94 21.33 -3.96
CA MET A 123 9.31 22.70 -4.32
C MET A 123 10.05 22.78 -5.65
N GLN A 124 11.00 21.87 -5.91
CA GLN A 124 11.81 21.84 -7.12
C GLN A 124 10.96 21.60 -8.38
N VAL A 125 10.04 20.64 -8.32
CA VAL A 125 9.20 20.26 -9.46
C VAL A 125 7.90 21.05 -9.54
N LYS A 126 7.66 21.96 -8.57
CA LYS A 126 6.41 22.70 -8.40
C LYS A 126 5.21 21.76 -8.45
N ALA A 127 5.22 20.74 -7.59
CA ALA A 127 4.14 19.76 -7.55
C ALA A 127 2.82 20.42 -7.12
N ASP A 128 1.72 20.00 -7.74
CA ASP A 128 0.38 20.45 -7.41
C ASP A 128 -0.22 19.61 -6.27
N ILE A 129 0.21 18.35 -6.14
CA ILE A 129 -0.24 17.40 -5.10
C ILE A 129 0.94 16.55 -4.63
N VAL A 130 0.95 16.23 -3.33
CA VAL A 130 1.84 15.20 -2.78
C VAL A 130 1.03 14.02 -2.26
N GLY A 131 1.46 12.81 -2.58
CA GLY A 131 0.88 11.57 -2.09
C GLY A 131 1.90 10.74 -1.32
N VAL A 132 1.55 10.32 -0.11
CA VAL A 132 2.40 9.47 0.73
C VAL A 132 1.76 8.10 0.94
N SER A 133 2.60 7.06 0.91
CA SER A 133 2.19 5.66 1.06
C SER A 133 2.85 4.98 2.26
N GLY A 134 2.12 4.06 2.91
CA GLY A 134 2.62 3.23 4.00
C GLY A 134 1.84 1.93 4.21
N LEU A 135 2.53 0.87 4.61
CA LEU A 135 1.99 -0.47 4.88
C LEU A 135 2.13 -0.89 6.33
N ILE A 136 3.06 -0.32 7.10
CA ILE A 136 3.29 -0.71 8.50
C ILE A 136 2.84 0.38 9.48
N THR A 137 2.62 0.02 10.74
CA THR A 137 2.15 0.96 11.77
C THR A 137 3.10 2.16 11.99
N PRO A 138 4.45 1.99 12.04
CA PRO A 138 5.36 3.12 12.15
C PRO A 138 5.22 4.16 11.02
N SER A 139 4.78 3.72 9.83
CA SER A 139 4.56 4.60 8.69
C SER A 139 3.49 5.66 8.95
N LEU A 140 2.52 5.38 9.82
CA LEU A 140 1.48 6.33 10.20
C LEU A 140 2.05 7.53 10.96
N GLU A 141 3.05 7.32 11.82
CA GLU A 141 3.73 8.41 12.54
C GLU A 141 4.54 9.27 11.58
N GLU A 142 5.21 8.66 10.61
CA GLU A 142 5.94 9.38 9.56
C GLU A 142 5.00 10.21 8.67
N MET A 143 3.78 9.75 8.39
CA MET A 143 2.77 10.55 7.69
C MET A 143 2.31 11.76 8.50
N ILE A 144 2.13 11.62 9.81
CA ILE A 144 1.84 12.75 10.71
C ILE A 144 3.00 13.74 10.71
N TYR A 145 4.24 13.23 10.70
CA TYR A 145 5.44 14.06 10.64
C TYR A 145 5.51 14.84 9.31
N VAL A 146 5.22 14.20 8.17
CA VAL A 146 5.13 14.88 6.86
C VAL A 146 4.10 16.00 6.89
N ALA A 147 2.90 15.77 7.41
CA ALA A 147 1.86 16.80 7.51
C ALA A 147 2.32 18.01 8.34
N LYS A 148 2.97 17.77 9.49
CA LYS A 148 3.54 18.82 10.34
C LYS A 148 4.62 19.63 9.63
N GLU A 149 5.51 18.97 8.90
CA GLU A 149 6.59 19.65 8.18
C GLU A 149 6.07 20.43 6.97
N MET A 150 5.04 19.93 6.28
CA MET A 150 4.35 20.68 5.23
C MET A 150 3.72 21.97 5.77
N GLU A 151 3.08 21.91 6.95
CA GLU A 151 2.55 23.10 7.62
C GLU A 151 3.67 24.08 8.02
N ARG A 152 4.76 23.57 8.62
CA ARG A 152 5.92 24.39 9.01
C ARG A 152 6.55 25.13 7.82
N ASN A 153 6.55 24.50 6.65
CA ASN A 153 7.05 25.08 5.40
C ASN A 153 5.98 25.87 4.63
N ASN A 154 4.82 26.14 5.23
CA ASN A 154 3.71 26.91 4.65
C ASN A 154 3.24 26.40 3.28
N MET A 155 3.34 25.09 3.06
CA MET A 155 2.87 24.50 1.81
C MET A 155 1.36 24.72 1.62
N LYS A 156 0.95 24.91 0.37
CA LYS A 156 -0.45 25.21 -0.02
C LYS A 156 -1.10 24.10 -0.85
N ILE A 157 -0.38 23.00 -1.05
CA ILE A 157 -0.82 21.90 -1.91
C ILE A 157 -1.53 20.80 -1.11
N PRO A 158 -2.49 20.07 -1.70
CA PRO A 158 -3.13 18.94 -1.04
C PRO A 158 -2.15 17.80 -0.71
N LEU A 159 -2.42 17.12 0.41
CA LEU A 159 -1.73 15.91 0.87
C LEU A 159 -2.66 14.70 0.74
N LEU A 160 -2.27 13.72 -0.07
CA LEU A 160 -2.99 12.44 -0.19
C LEU A 160 -2.34 11.39 0.70
N ILE A 161 -3.16 10.72 1.50
CA ILE A 161 -2.76 9.62 2.39
C ILE A 161 -3.30 8.31 1.83
N GLY A 162 -2.44 7.31 1.66
CA GLY A 162 -2.87 5.98 1.23
C GLY A 162 -1.95 4.85 1.70
N GLY A 163 -2.39 3.62 1.48
CA GLY A 163 -1.67 2.40 1.88
C GLY A 163 -2.52 1.48 2.76
N ALA A 164 -2.01 0.29 3.09
CA ALA A 164 -2.84 -0.73 3.75
C ALA A 164 -3.14 -0.43 5.22
N THR A 165 -2.22 0.24 5.92
CA THR A 165 -2.40 0.64 7.32
C THR A 165 -3.14 1.97 7.47
N THR A 166 -3.32 2.72 6.38
CA THR A 166 -4.03 4.00 6.45
C THR A 166 -5.54 3.77 6.51
N SER A 167 -6.22 4.66 7.21
CA SER A 167 -7.68 4.67 7.28
C SER A 167 -8.21 6.08 7.27
N LYS A 168 -9.48 6.23 6.92
CA LYS A 168 -10.19 7.51 7.00
C LYS A 168 -10.16 8.05 8.43
N ILE A 169 -10.44 7.18 9.40
CA ILE A 169 -10.44 7.51 10.84
C ILE A 169 -9.07 8.04 11.27
N HIS A 170 -7.99 7.30 10.99
CA HIS A 170 -6.65 7.73 11.39
C HIS A 170 -6.26 9.07 10.73
N THR A 171 -6.61 9.24 9.45
CA THR A 171 -6.32 10.48 8.71
C THR A 171 -7.06 11.66 9.32
N ALA A 172 -8.37 11.53 9.58
CA ALA A 172 -9.20 12.56 10.18
C ALA A 172 -8.76 12.93 11.60
N VAL A 173 -8.42 11.95 12.43
CA VAL A 173 -8.13 12.16 13.87
C VAL A 173 -6.68 12.61 14.11
N LYS A 174 -5.71 12.09 13.34
CA LYS A 174 -4.27 12.25 13.66
C LYS A 174 -3.47 13.06 12.64
N ILE A 175 -3.82 13.00 11.35
CA ILE A 175 -3.02 13.62 10.27
C ILE A 175 -3.60 14.98 9.87
N ALA A 176 -4.86 15.03 9.46
CA ALA A 176 -5.51 16.25 8.98
C ALA A 176 -5.42 17.44 9.96
N PRO A 177 -5.53 17.27 11.29
CA PRO A 177 -5.38 18.37 12.24
C PRO A 177 -3.97 18.97 12.32
N LYS A 178 -2.99 18.39 11.60
CA LYS A 178 -1.59 18.85 11.59
C LYS A 178 -1.24 19.65 10.34
N TYR A 179 -2.15 19.80 9.38
CA TYR A 179 -1.93 20.53 8.14
C TYR A 179 -3.20 21.26 7.71
N ASN A 180 -3.11 22.58 7.51
CA ASN A 180 -4.27 23.45 7.24
C ASN A 180 -4.81 23.34 5.81
N GLN A 181 -4.08 22.67 4.91
CA GLN A 181 -4.54 22.43 3.54
C GLN A 181 -5.19 21.05 3.42
N PRO A 182 -5.90 20.77 2.30
CA PRO A 182 -6.64 19.54 2.15
C PRO A 182 -5.76 18.30 2.37
N THR A 183 -6.11 17.50 3.37
CA THR A 183 -5.49 16.20 3.65
C THR A 183 -6.53 15.12 3.41
N VAL A 184 -6.36 14.28 2.40
CA VAL A 184 -7.40 13.36 1.95
C VAL A 184 -6.89 11.92 1.97
N HIS A 185 -7.60 11.06 2.69
CA HIS A 185 -7.42 9.62 2.64
C HIS A 185 -8.01 9.03 1.36
N VAL A 186 -7.18 8.35 0.56
CA VAL A 186 -7.59 7.70 -0.68
C VAL A 186 -7.49 6.19 -0.53
N LEU A 187 -8.62 5.51 -0.69
CA LEU A 187 -8.74 4.07 -0.43
C LEU A 187 -7.98 3.20 -1.45
N ASP A 188 -8.05 3.57 -2.73
CA ASP A 188 -7.49 2.78 -3.83
C ASP A 188 -7.13 3.65 -5.03
N ALA A 189 -6.40 3.06 -5.98
CA ALA A 189 -5.93 3.76 -7.17
C ALA A 189 -7.06 4.29 -8.07
N SER A 190 -8.19 3.59 -8.15
CA SER A 190 -9.31 4.04 -8.99
C SER A 190 -9.94 5.32 -8.47
N LYS A 191 -10.06 5.46 -7.14
CA LYS A 191 -10.56 6.67 -6.49
C LYS A 191 -9.55 7.81 -6.52
N SER A 192 -8.24 7.51 -6.60
CA SER A 192 -7.20 8.54 -6.66
C SER A 192 -7.38 9.49 -7.84
N VAL A 193 -7.85 8.99 -8.99
CA VAL A 193 -8.09 9.81 -10.19
C VAL A 193 -9.16 10.85 -9.93
N VAL A 194 -10.29 10.43 -9.37
CA VAL A 194 -11.44 11.30 -9.10
C VAL A 194 -11.05 12.37 -8.08
N VAL A 195 -10.39 11.97 -7.00
CA VAL A 195 -9.93 12.90 -5.95
C VAL A 195 -8.97 13.93 -6.51
N VAL A 196 -7.95 13.50 -7.27
CA VAL A 196 -6.98 14.40 -7.89
C VAL A 196 -7.65 15.34 -8.89
N SER A 197 -8.55 14.83 -9.75
CA SER A 197 -9.25 15.68 -10.73
C SER A 197 -10.10 16.75 -10.07
N THR A 198 -10.80 16.41 -8.98
CA THR A 198 -11.65 17.34 -8.24
C THR A 198 -10.81 18.37 -7.48
N LEU A 199 -9.67 17.98 -6.90
CA LEU A 199 -8.78 18.88 -6.16
C LEU A 199 -8.07 19.90 -7.07
N LEU A 200 -7.90 19.58 -8.36
CA LEU A 200 -7.29 20.48 -9.35
C LEU A 200 -8.32 21.31 -10.13
N ASP A 201 -9.61 21.03 -9.98
CA ASP A 201 -10.69 21.81 -10.61
C ASP A 201 -11.06 23.01 -9.74
N ASN A 202 -10.86 24.22 -10.25
CA ASN A 202 -11.13 25.48 -9.53
C ASN A 202 -12.60 25.65 -9.07
N ARG A 203 -13.57 24.96 -9.70
CA ARG A 203 -14.99 25.08 -9.34
C ARG A 203 -15.40 24.05 -8.29
N LEU A 204 -14.85 22.85 -8.38
CA LEU A 204 -15.25 21.73 -7.53
C LEU A 204 -14.36 21.59 -6.29
N ARG A 205 -13.14 22.13 -6.33
CA ARG A 205 -12.16 22.01 -5.25
C ARG A 205 -12.71 22.48 -3.92
N ASP A 206 -13.24 23.70 -3.85
CA ASP A 206 -13.63 24.28 -2.57
C ASP A 206 -14.85 23.54 -1.97
N ILE A 207 -15.82 23.17 -2.80
CA ILE A 207 -16.96 22.32 -2.41
C ILE A 207 -16.46 20.99 -1.84
N PHE A 208 -15.59 20.30 -2.57
CA PHE A 208 -15.06 19.00 -2.15
C PHE A 208 -14.22 19.09 -0.87
N VAL A 209 -13.46 20.17 -0.70
CA VAL A 209 -12.66 20.39 0.50
C VAL A 209 -13.54 20.62 1.72
N ASP A 210 -14.63 21.35 1.57
CA ASP A 210 -15.58 21.59 2.66
C ASP A 210 -16.36 20.32 3.01
N ASP A 211 -16.82 19.54 2.02
CA ASP A 211 -17.45 18.22 2.24
C ASP A 211 -16.52 17.28 3.03
N ILE A 212 -15.23 17.23 2.69
CA ILE A 212 -14.25 16.39 3.39
C ILE A 212 -13.99 16.88 4.82
N LYS A 213 -13.99 18.20 5.06
CA LYS A 213 -13.81 18.74 6.41
C LYS A 213 -14.99 18.37 7.31
N GLU A 214 -16.22 18.49 6.81
CA GLU A 214 -17.43 18.09 7.51
C GLU A 214 -17.38 16.59 7.83
N GLU A 215 -17.12 15.74 6.83
CA GLU A 215 -16.98 14.30 7.03
C GLU A 215 -15.90 13.96 8.07
N TYR A 216 -14.78 14.69 8.09
CA TYR A 216 -13.69 14.44 9.04
C TYR A 216 -13.98 14.98 10.44
N GLU A 217 -14.87 15.95 10.58
CA GLU A 217 -15.38 16.38 11.88
C GLU A 217 -16.30 15.32 12.48
N ASP A 218 -17.25 14.81 11.70
CA ASP A 218 -18.16 13.74 12.13
C ASP A 218 -17.37 12.50 12.58
N VAL A 219 -16.42 12.05 11.75
CA VAL A 219 -15.55 10.91 12.07
C VAL A 219 -14.72 11.15 13.34
N ARG A 220 -14.32 12.40 13.61
CA ARG A 220 -13.60 12.75 14.84
C ARG A 220 -14.51 12.72 16.05
N GLN A 221 -15.74 13.22 15.93
CA GLN A 221 -16.73 13.17 16.99
C GLN A 221 -17.07 11.72 17.36
N ASP A 222 -17.45 10.90 16.37
CA ASP A 222 -17.74 9.48 16.55
C ASP A 222 -16.58 8.73 17.21
N TYR A 223 -15.34 9.00 16.78
CA TYR A 223 -14.16 8.41 17.37
C TYR A 223 -14.02 8.79 18.85
N ASN A 224 -14.19 10.07 19.19
CA ASN A 224 -14.06 10.55 20.57
C ASN A 224 -15.16 9.97 21.47
N GLU A 225 -16.40 9.87 20.99
CA GLU A 225 -17.51 9.23 21.70
C GLU A 225 -17.21 7.75 21.95
N SER A 226 -16.79 7.02 20.93
CA SER A 226 -16.40 5.60 21.07
C SER A 226 -15.23 5.38 22.04
N MET A 227 -14.33 6.35 22.19
CA MET A 227 -13.23 6.28 23.16
C MET A 227 -13.70 6.50 24.59
N GLN A 228 -14.78 7.25 24.81
CA GLN A 228 -15.36 7.45 26.14
C GLN A 228 -16.09 6.21 26.64
N GLU A 229 -16.68 5.43 25.74
CA GLU A 229 -17.34 4.15 26.08
C GLU A 229 -16.36 3.04 26.46
N LYS A 230 -15.07 3.18 26.12
CA LYS A 230 -14.06 2.15 26.43
C LYS A 230 -13.61 2.23 27.87
N HIS A 231 -14.03 1.24 28.66
CA HIS A 231 -13.52 1.04 30.00
C HIS A 231 -12.24 0.19 29.98
N TYR A 232 -11.17 0.73 30.56
CA TYR A 232 -9.91 0.03 30.72
C TYR A 232 -9.70 -0.34 32.18
N ILE A 233 -9.24 -1.57 32.40
CA ILE A 233 -8.84 -2.04 33.72
C ILE A 233 -7.33 -1.87 33.96
N SER A 234 -6.94 -1.88 35.23
CA SER A 234 -5.52 -1.83 35.59
C SER A 234 -4.79 -3.08 35.10
N LEU A 235 -3.51 -2.92 34.77
CA LEU A 235 -2.67 -4.05 34.35
C LEU A 235 -2.61 -5.15 35.43
N GLN A 236 -2.64 -4.76 36.70
CA GLN A 236 -2.67 -5.70 37.82
C GLN A 236 -3.95 -6.53 37.83
N SER A 237 -5.11 -5.89 37.62
CA SER A 237 -6.40 -6.59 37.51
C SER A 237 -6.41 -7.53 36.29
N ALA A 238 -5.88 -7.07 35.14
CA ALA A 238 -5.82 -7.89 33.93
C ALA A 238 -4.90 -9.11 34.09
N ARG A 239 -3.85 -8.99 34.93
CA ARG A 239 -2.96 -10.10 35.28
C ARG A 239 -3.60 -11.06 36.28
N ALA A 240 -4.39 -10.56 37.22
CA ALA A 240 -5.14 -11.39 38.17
C ALA A 240 -6.22 -12.22 37.45
N ASN A 241 -6.88 -11.63 36.46
CA ASN A 241 -7.89 -12.27 35.61
C ASN A 241 -7.27 -12.87 34.34
N ALA A 242 -6.04 -13.38 34.43
CA ALA A 242 -5.40 -14.09 33.34
C ALA A 242 -6.08 -15.44 33.11
N LEU A 243 -6.13 -15.88 31.85
CA LEU A 243 -6.60 -17.22 31.49
C LEU A 243 -5.81 -18.29 32.27
N SER A 244 -6.51 -19.04 33.12
CA SER A 244 -5.94 -20.14 33.89
C SER A 244 -6.07 -21.45 33.11
N LEU A 245 -4.94 -22.08 32.78
CA LEU A 245 -4.88 -23.37 32.12
C LEU A 245 -4.30 -24.41 33.09
N ASP A 246 -4.89 -25.60 33.13
CA ASP A 246 -4.31 -26.71 33.89
C ASP A 246 -3.18 -27.36 33.10
N TRP A 247 -1.96 -27.29 33.63
CA TRP A 247 -0.75 -27.83 33.03
C TRP A 247 -0.31 -29.16 33.62
N LYS A 248 -0.99 -29.68 34.66
CA LYS A 248 -0.52 -30.85 35.44
C LYS A 248 -0.27 -32.08 34.59
N ASP A 249 -1.14 -32.34 33.61
CA ASP A 249 -1.05 -33.51 32.73
C ASP A 249 -0.59 -33.16 31.30
N PHE A 250 -0.17 -31.91 31.06
CA PHE A 250 0.26 -31.48 29.74
C PHE A 250 1.75 -31.71 29.54
N ILE A 251 2.10 -32.60 28.62
CA ILE A 251 3.48 -32.83 28.20
C ILE A 251 3.70 -32.12 26.85
N PRO A 252 4.52 -31.05 26.80
CA PRO A 252 4.79 -30.35 25.55
C PRO A 252 5.54 -31.26 24.57
N ALA A 253 5.13 -31.22 23.30
CA ALA A 253 5.80 -31.95 22.23
C ALA A 253 7.25 -31.47 22.09
N LYS A 254 8.21 -32.40 22.17
CA LYS A 254 9.64 -32.08 22.00
C LYS A 254 9.95 -31.90 20.51
N PRO A 255 10.51 -30.74 20.10
CA PRO A 255 10.95 -30.56 18.72
C PRO A 255 12.02 -31.58 18.32
N LYS A 256 11.95 -32.09 17.08
CA LYS A 256 12.95 -33.02 16.54
C LYS A 256 14.35 -32.40 16.45
N LYS A 257 14.42 -31.10 16.18
CA LYS A 257 15.65 -30.32 16.04
C LYS A 257 15.48 -28.98 16.73
N VAL A 258 16.23 -28.77 17.81
CA VAL A 258 16.34 -27.50 18.53
C VAL A 258 17.46 -26.67 17.89
N GLY A 259 17.41 -25.35 18.10
CA GLY A 259 18.38 -24.40 17.57
C GLY A 259 17.98 -23.81 16.22
N ILE A 260 18.94 -23.16 15.57
CA ILE A 260 18.74 -22.45 14.31
C ILE A 260 18.89 -23.42 13.12
N THR A 261 17.92 -23.39 12.21
CA THR A 261 17.99 -24.04 10.91
C THR A 261 17.91 -22.98 9.82
N VAL A 262 18.97 -22.91 9.00
CA VAL A 262 19.09 -21.96 7.90
C VAL A 262 18.78 -22.69 6.59
N PHE A 263 17.87 -22.12 5.81
CA PHE A 263 17.55 -22.52 4.45
C PHE A 263 18.17 -21.50 3.50
N ARG A 264 19.19 -21.91 2.76
CA ARG A 264 19.83 -21.08 1.73
C ARG A 264 19.47 -21.63 0.36
N ASP A 265 19.07 -20.74 -0.55
CA ASP A 265 18.71 -21.11 -1.92
C ASP A 265 17.69 -22.26 -1.95
N TYR A 266 16.63 -22.11 -1.15
CA TYR A 266 15.57 -23.08 -1.03
C TYR A 266 14.81 -23.20 -2.36
N ASP A 267 14.44 -24.42 -2.73
CA ASP A 267 13.79 -24.67 -4.02
C ASP A 267 12.43 -23.94 -4.10
N ILE A 268 12.36 -22.91 -4.95
CA ILE A 268 11.14 -22.12 -5.16
C ILE A 268 9.98 -23.01 -5.63
N LYS A 269 10.27 -24.06 -6.41
CA LYS A 269 9.24 -24.97 -6.90
C LYS A 269 8.48 -25.66 -5.75
N SER A 270 9.18 -25.94 -4.65
CA SER A 270 8.58 -26.53 -3.46
C SER A 270 7.72 -25.55 -2.65
N LEU A 271 7.82 -24.24 -2.89
CA LEU A 271 6.98 -23.21 -2.27
C LEU A 271 5.67 -22.97 -3.01
N LEU A 272 5.60 -23.28 -4.31
CA LEU A 272 4.43 -22.99 -5.16
C LEU A 272 3.10 -23.53 -4.62
N PRO A 273 3.02 -24.76 -4.05
CA PRO A 273 1.77 -25.28 -3.48
C PRO A 273 1.25 -24.50 -2.27
N TYR A 274 2.11 -23.69 -1.63
CA TYR A 274 1.79 -22.91 -0.45
C TYR A 274 1.39 -21.45 -0.76
N ILE A 275 1.34 -21.08 -2.05
CA ILE A 275 0.89 -19.75 -2.45
C ILE A 275 -0.62 -19.63 -2.22
N ASP A 276 -1.02 -18.69 -1.35
CA ASP A 276 -2.39 -18.20 -1.31
C ASP A 276 -2.61 -17.19 -2.44
N TRP A 277 -3.41 -17.58 -3.42
CA TRP A 277 -3.73 -16.77 -4.59
C TRP A 277 -4.78 -15.69 -4.34
N LYS A 278 -5.48 -15.73 -3.19
CA LYS A 278 -6.50 -14.70 -2.90
C LYS A 278 -5.86 -13.30 -2.76
N PRO A 279 -4.83 -13.07 -1.93
CA PRO A 279 -4.15 -11.78 -1.87
C PRO A 279 -3.61 -11.31 -3.23
N PHE A 280 -3.16 -12.24 -4.08
CA PHE A 280 -2.73 -11.91 -5.43
C PHE A 280 -3.86 -11.28 -6.26
N PHE A 281 -5.05 -11.88 -6.28
CA PHE A 281 -6.20 -11.30 -6.98
C PHE A 281 -6.70 -9.99 -6.35
N ASP A 282 -6.63 -9.87 -5.02
CA ASP A 282 -7.00 -8.65 -4.30
C ASP A 282 -6.13 -7.44 -4.73
N VAL A 283 -4.82 -7.65 -4.90
CA VAL A 283 -3.89 -6.62 -5.42
C VAL A 283 -4.27 -6.18 -6.84
N TRP A 284 -4.68 -7.11 -7.69
CA TRP A 284 -5.19 -6.82 -9.03
C TRP A 284 -6.63 -6.29 -9.04
N GLN A 285 -7.26 -6.12 -7.87
CA GLN A 285 -8.66 -5.73 -7.69
C GLN A 285 -9.64 -6.62 -8.49
N LEU A 286 -9.28 -7.89 -8.64
CA LEU A 286 -10.13 -8.93 -9.22
C LEU A 286 -10.99 -9.50 -8.10
N ARG A 287 -12.20 -8.96 -7.93
CA ARG A 287 -13.13 -9.38 -6.87
C ARG A 287 -14.32 -10.12 -7.47
N GLY A 288 -14.37 -11.44 -7.25
CA GLY A 288 -15.53 -12.24 -7.63
C GLY A 288 -16.76 -11.90 -6.77
N LYS A 289 -17.96 -12.21 -7.28
CA LYS A 289 -19.22 -12.12 -6.53
C LYS A 289 -19.51 -13.43 -5.81
N TYR A 290 -20.31 -13.39 -4.75
CA TYR A 290 -20.75 -14.62 -4.08
C TYR A 290 -21.57 -15.48 -5.06
N PRO A 291 -21.32 -16.80 -5.16
CA PRO A 291 -20.46 -17.66 -4.33
C PRO A 291 -18.97 -17.74 -4.76
N ASN A 292 -18.59 -17.14 -5.88
CA ASN A 292 -17.28 -17.25 -6.53
C ASN A 292 -16.25 -16.18 -6.08
N ARG A 293 -16.25 -15.77 -4.81
CA ARG A 293 -15.43 -14.59 -4.36
C ARG A 293 -13.92 -14.81 -4.37
N GLY A 294 -13.47 -16.02 -4.06
CA GLY A 294 -12.05 -16.32 -3.85
C GLY A 294 -11.52 -17.39 -4.80
N TYR A 295 -10.20 -17.57 -4.82
CA TYR A 295 -9.57 -18.69 -5.52
C TYR A 295 -10.01 -20.03 -4.90
N PRO A 296 -10.29 -21.07 -5.72
CA PRO A 296 -10.31 -21.11 -7.18
C PRO A 296 -11.67 -20.71 -7.79
N GLY A 297 -12.68 -20.42 -6.97
CA GLY A 297 -14.04 -20.06 -7.40
C GLY A 297 -14.10 -18.84 -8.33
N ILE A 298 -13.19 -17.87 -8.16
CA ILE A 298 -13.13 -16.63 -8.96
C ILE A 298 -13.08 -16.89 -10.47
N PHE A 299 -12.52 -18.00 -10.92
CA PHE A 299 -12.49 -18.36 -12.36
C PHE A 299 -13.87 -18.62 -12.96
N LYS A 300 -14.86 -18.94 -12.12
CA LYS A 300 -16.25 -19.18 -12.52
C LYS A 300 -17.12 -17.93 -12.42
N ASP A 301 -16.56 -16.81 -11.97
CA ASP A 301 -17.28 -15.55 -11.93
C ASP A 301 -17.57 -15.04 -13.36
N LYS A 302 -18.80 -14.59 -13.61
CA LYS A 302 -19.23 -14.17 -14.96
C LYS A 302 -18.58 -12.86 -15.40
N ASP A 303 -18.24 -11.99 -14.46
CA ASP A 303 -17.74 -10.64 -14.75
C ASP A 303 -16.21 -10.64 -14.81
N VAL A 304 -15.56 -11.29 -13.83
CA VAL A 304 -14.08 -11.22 -13.68
C VAL A 304 -13.35 -12.54 -13.96
N GLY A 305 -14.07 -13.67 -14.11
CA GLY A 305 -13.44 -14.99 -14.13
C GLY A 305 -12.50 -15.23 -15.31
N PHE A 306 -12.84 -14.72 -16.49
CA PHE A 306 -12.00 -14.80 -17.68
C PHE A 306 -10.65 -14.09 -17.48
N GLU A 307 -10.68 -12.84 -17.02
CA GLU A 307 -9.46 -12.06 -16.77
C GLU A 307 -8.66 -12.61 -15.58
N ALA A 308 -9.34 -13.09 -14.53
CA ALA A 308 -8.69 -13.76 -13.41
C ALA A 308 -7.91 -15.00 -13.86
N LYS A 309 -8.50 -15.81 -14.75
CA LYS A 309 -7.84 -16.99 -15.30
C LYS A 309 -6.62 -16.60 -16.15
N LYS A 310 -6.75 -15.59 -17.00
CA LYS A 310 -5.66 -15.08 -17.84
C LYS A 310 -4.47 -14.59 -17.02
N VAL A 311 -4.72 -13.77 -15.99
CA VAL A 311 -3.66 -13.26 -15.10
C VAL A 311 -3.00 -14.37 -14.31
N PHE A 312 -3.78 -15.34 -13.85
CA PHE A 312 -3.26 -16.53 -13.19
C PHE A 312 -2.32 -17.31 -14.12
N ASP A 313 -2.74 -17.59 -15.36
CA ASP A 313 -1.93 -18.33 -16.32
C ASP A 313 -0.62 -17.57 -16.66
N GLU A 314 -0.68 -16.24 -16.80
CA GLU A 314 0.51 -15.40 -16.95
C GLU A 314 1.42 -15.45 -15.72
N ALA A 315 0.87 -15.44 -14.50
CA ALA A 315 1.65 -15.54 -13.28
C ALA A 315 2.33 -16.91 -13.15
N ILE A 316 1.66 -17.99 -13.54
CA ILE A 316 2.25 -19.33 -13.59
C ILE A 316 3.42 -19.36 -14.57
N HIS A 317 3.27 -18.78 -15.77
CA HIS A 317 4.38 -18.68 -16.72
C HIS A 317 5.59 -17.92 -16.17
N VAL A 318 5.36 -16.81 -15.45
CA VAL A 318 6.44 -16.06 -14.78
C VAL A 318 7.10 -16.91 -13.68
N LEU A 319 6.31 -17.65 -12.90
CA LEU A 319 6.83 -18.56 -11.88
C LEU A 319 7.67 -19.70 -12.49
N ASP A 320 7.26 -20.23 -13.64
CA ASP A 320 8.03 -21.24 -14.38
C ASP A 320 9.39 -20.68 -14.81
N THR A 321 9.42 -19.46 -15.36
CA THR A 321 10.68 -18.75 -15.70
C THR A 321 11.54 -18.54 -14.47
N ILE A 322 10.95 -18.13 -13.34
CA ILE A 322 11.68 -17.96 -12.07
C ILE A 322 12.29 -19.30 -11.60
N CYS A 323 11.58 -20.41 -11.76
CA CYS A 323 12.09 -21.73 -11.39
C CYS A 323 13.19 -22.24 -12.34
N GLN A 324 13.11 -21.93 -13.64
CA GLN A 324 14.06 -22.36 -14.65
C GLN A 324 15.35 -21.53 -14.63
N ASP A 325 15.21 -20.20 -14.71
CA ASP A 325 16.35 -19.28 -14.86
C ASP A 325 16.98 -18.92 -13.50
N LYS A 326 16.28 -19.23 -12.39
CA LYS A 326 16.68 -18.92 -11.01
C LYS A 326 17.16 -17.47 -10.79
N PRO A 327 16.45 -16.44 -11.30
CA PRO A 327 16.81 -15.04 -11.09
C PRO A 327 16.61 -14.60 -9.63
N VAL A 328 15.83 -15.36 -8.85
CA VAL A 328 15.50 -15.11 -7.45
C VAL A 328 15.94 -16.32 -6.63
N LYS A 329 16.49 -16.07 -5.44
CA LYS A 329 16.85 -17.11 -4.47
C LYS A 329 15.98 -16.99 -3.23
N ALA A 330 15.34 -18.09 -2.83
CA ALA A 330 14.58 -18.12 -1.60
C ALA A 330 15.50 -18.42 -0.41
N HIS A 331 15.41 -17.58 0.63
CA HIS A 331 16.16 -17.75 1.87
C HIS A 331 15.18 -17.77 3.04
N GLY A 332 15.49 -18.56 4.07
CA GLY A 332 14.68 -18.63 5.28
C GLY A 332 15.53 -19.03 6.47
N VAL A 333 15.12 -18.59 7.66
CA VAL A 333 15.72 -19.03 8.92
C VAL A 333 14.60 -19.38 9.89
N ILE A 334 14.71 -20.54 10.50
CA ILE A 334 13.77 -21.02 11.52
C ILE A 334 14.58 -21.29 12.78
N GLY A 335 14.10 -20.84 13.94
CA GLY A 335 14.70 -21.14 15.23
C GLY A 335 13.67 -21.78 16.16
N LEU A 336 14.04 -22.91 16.76
CA LEU A 336 13.23 -23.57 17.79
C LEU A 336 14.06 -23.59 19.08
N PHE A 337 13.60 -22.89 20.10
CA PHE A 337 14.36 -22.69 21.33
C PHE A 337 13.56 -23.13 22.56
N PRO A 338 14.21 -23.65 23.61
CA PRO A 338 13.54 -23.84 24.89
C PRO A 338 13.06 -22.50 25.44
N ALA A 339 11.83 -22.44 25.93
CA ALA A 339 11.26 -21.22 26.46
C ALA A 339 10.25 -21.51 27.58
N TYR A 340 10.07 -20.54 28.47
CA TYR A 340 9.05 -20.57 29.52
C TYR A 340 8.38 -19.20 29.63
N SER A 341 7.14 -19.16 30.10
CA SER A 341 6.44 -17.89 30.37
C SER A 341 6.83 -17.32 31.73
N LEU A 342 7.08 -16.00 31.78
CA LEU A 342 7.36 -15.25 33.00
C LEU A 342 6.47 -14.00 33.02
N GLY A 343 5.32 -14.11 33.69
CA GLY A 343 4.31 -13.07 33.69
C GLY A 343 3.72 -12.89 32.28
N ASP A 344 3.96 -11.72 31.70
CA ASP A 344 3.45 -11.34 30.37
C ASP A 344 4.43 -11.66 29.23
N ASP A 345 5.64 -12.12 29.56
CA ASP A 345 6.73 -12.29 28.61
C ASP A 345 7.10 -13.77 28.43
N VAL A 346 7.78 -14.06 27.32
CA VAL A 346 8.41 -15.37 27.07
C VAL A 346 9.91 -15.23 27.20
N VAL A 347 10.48 -15.99 28.14
CA VAL A 347 11.92 -16.10 28.30
C VAL A 347 12.42 -17.21 27.39
N VAL A 348 13.36 -16.88 26.50
CA VAL A 348 13.98 -17.83 25.58
C VAL A 348 15.36 -18.19 26.13
N LEU A 349 15.64 -19.48 26.18
CA LEU A 349 16.90 -20.04 26.68
C LEU A 349 17.79 -20.53 25.54
N ASN A 350 19.07 -20.69 25.84
CA ASN A 350 20.00 -21.42 24.97
C ASN A 350 19.62 -22.91 24.87
N ASP A 351 20.24 -23.62 23.92
CA ASP A 351 19.94 -25.04 23.68
C ASP A 351 20.19 -25.94 24.90
N MET A 352 21.13 -25.55 25.77
CA MET A 352 21.44 -26.25 27.02
C MET A 352 20.47 -25.92 28.18
N LYS A 353 19.53 -24.98 27.98
CA LYS A 353 18.60 -24.47 29.01
C LYS A 353 19.28 -23.83 30.22
N THR A 354 20.52 -23.38 30.09
CA THR A 354 21.31 -22.82 31.20
C THR A 354 21.26 -21.30 31.26
N GLU A 355 21.06 -20.64 30.12
CA GLU A 355 21.18 -19.19 30.01
C GLU A 355 20.01 -18.59 29.22
N ARG A 356 19.55 -17.41 29.65
CA ARG A 356 18.56 -16.59 28.95
C ARG A 356 19.24 -15.88 27.77
N ILE A 357 18.80 -16.17 26.55
CA ILE A 357 19.33 -15.55 25.33
C ILE A 357 18.46 -14.41 24.80
N ALA A 358 17.16 -14.43 25.09
CA ALA A 358 16.24 -13.39 24.64
C ALA A 358 14.98 -13.33 25.49
N THR A 359 14.20 -12.27 25.30
CA THR A 359 12.85 -12.15 25.87
C THR A 359 11.92 -11.55 24.86
N LEU A 360 10.81 -12.25 24.65
CA LEU A 360 9.73 -11.80 23.78
C LEU A 360 8.70 -11.13 24.67
N TYR A 361 8.59 -9.81 24.53
CA TYR A 361 7.69 -9.00 25.34
C TYR A 361 6.26 -9.13 24.83
N GLY A 362 5.34 -9.51 25.72
CA GLY A 362 3.93 -9.63 25.41
C GLY A 362 3.15 -8.38 25.79
N LEU A 363 2.08 -8.10 25.05
CA LEU A 363 1.08 -7.10 25.43
C LEU A 363 -0.17 -7.81 25.95
N ARG A 364 -0.74 -7.26 27.03
CA ARG A 364 -1.94 -7.77 27.69
C ARG A 364 -3.15 -6.92 27.32
N GLN A 365 -4.26 -7.55 27.01
CA GLN A 365 -5.54 -6.86 26.83
C GLN A 365 -5.95 -6.18 28.14
N GLN A 366 -6.35 -4.92 28.07
CA GLN A 366 -6.82 -4.13 29.23
C GLN A 366 -8.22 -3.55 29.03
N GLU A 367 -8.81 -3.68 27.85
CA GLU A 367 -10.20 -3.29 27.60
C GLU A 367 -11.11 -4.27 28.35
N GLU A 368 -12.03 -3.75 29.15
CA GLU A 368 -12.96 -4.52 29.96
C GLU A 368 -13.82 -5.45 29.09
N LYS A 369 -13.98 -6.71 29.53
CA LYS A 369 -14.70 -7.74 28.77
C LYS A 369 -15.75 -8.40 29.65
N GLU A 370 -16.91 -8.67 29.07
CA GLU A 370 -18.01 -9.39 29.72
C GLU A 370 -17.61 -10.77 30.24
N ARG A 371 -16.68 -11.45 29.56
CA ARG A 371 -16.23 -12.81 29.92
C ARG A 371 -15.05 -12.84 30.90
N GLY A 372 -14.54 -11.69 31.37
CA GLY A 372 -13.50 -11.61 32.39
C GLY A 372 -12.11 -12.12 32.03
N ASP A 373 -11.93 -12.85 30.92
CA ASP A 373 -10.62 -13.36 30.47
C ASP A 373 -9.86 -12.32 29.65
N TYR A 374 -8.66 -11.96 30.11
CA TYR A 374 -7.77 -11.01 29.43
C TYR A 374 -6.63 -11.74 28.73
N LEU A 375 -6.62 -11.70 27.39
CA LEU A 375 -5.66 -12.43 26.54
C LEU A 375 -4.33 -11.65 26.34
N LEU A 376 -3.31 -12.40 25.92
CA LEU A 376 -1.88 -12.10 25.81
C LEU A 376 -1.29 -13.14 24.83
N LEU A 377 -0.46 -12.72 23.89
CA LEU A 377 0.06 -13.58 22.80
C LEU A 377 0.73 -14.90 23.28
N PRO A 378 1.55 -14.91 24.34
CA PRO A 378 2.15 -16.11 24.91
C PRO A 378 1.21 -17.17 25.50
N PHE A 379 -0.09 -16.90 25.69
CA PHE A 379 -0.98 -17.74 26.51
C PHE A 379 -1.07 -19.23 26.13
N ARG A 380 -0.65 -19.61 24.92
CA ARG A 380 -0.70 -21.00 24.44
C ARG A 380 0.66 -21.62 24.13
N LEU A 381 1.76 -20.91 24.37
CA LEU A 381 3.05 -21.26 23.79
C LEU A 381 4.02 -21.92 24.77
N CYS A 382 3.98 -21.58 26.06
CA CYS A 382 4.99 -22.06 27.01
C CYS A 382 4.42 -22.30 28.42
N LEU A 383 4.91 -23.38 29.05
CA LEU A 383 4.69 -23.66 30.47
C LEU A 383 5.19 -22.48 31.33
N PRO A 384 4.48 -22.13 32.42
CA PRO A 384 4.98 -21.19 33.41
C PRO A 384 6.31 -21.67 34.00
N LYS A 385 7.23 -20.79 34.39
CA LYS A 385 8.51 -21.16 35.04
C LYS A 385 8.35 -22.13 36.23
N SER A 386 7.19 -22.09 36.89
CA SER A 386 6.86 -22.95 38.04
C SER A 386 6.51 -24.40 37.69
N HIS A 387 6.37 -24.71 36.39
CA HIS A 387 6.11 -26.04 35.82
C HIS A 387 7.25 -26.43 34.87
#